data_AF-A0A3A8LSJ3-F1
#
_entry.id   AF-A0A3A8LSJ3-F1
#
_cell.length_a   1.000
_cell.length_b   1.000
_cell.length_c   1.000
_cell.angle_alpha   90.00
_cell.angle_beta   90.00
_cell.angle_gamma   90.00
#
_symmetry.space_group_name_H-M   'P 1'
#
loop_
_entity.id
_entity.type
_entity.pdbx_description
1 polymer ?
#
loop_
_entity_poly.entity_id
_entity_poly.type
_entity_poly.pdbx_seq_one_letter_code
_entity_poly.pdbx_strand_id
1 'polypeptide(L)'
;MRLFSTTLLSLALLGTVPTACCSSTSSASNSCQGPSETPTDPGSVQVTQLGAGQLNAAGQTWPYQLLKLEVPGRAATYAQWFPPRKPGVSPTVMITKPYDGITWTGEAVDAKWASRGNGLHPDDSEPHYGSGSSPIAFTPTTPEIISGEAFIYLAHDFGVLAVFGRFYAGGDLQNDRDDMNAGMRFLAQASNVDTSRIGVFGGSWGGYEALYAAADAPASVIPKVGVAISPLSDFAQEVDYVSRVVPSRVSDPAMRTRYQQFFEPYFRRIFATTGGDPVTASGADYSRWDAAHLLDKVQTPFLILHDDWDTLIPVEHTRALVSLAPHRYTPLYFRNTAAVNWNTLAPDHGPVLAANGSVVITLSVAHLIAKLGAADQTLLIPHADGTVRAWLQGVRALQAQDRDVTDVAPRLLELTDPRVQMYETTVGSVQPGAAFVAAQVNAVWGTAFTNANIRAALESGLPTP
;
A
#
# COMPACT_ATOMS: atom_id res chain seq x y z
N MET A 1 -2.50 -21.74 21.63
CA MET A 1 -3.32 -20.75 20.92
C MET A 1 -2.47 -20.25 19.75
N ARG A 2 -2.60 -20.86 18.56
CA ARG A 2 -1.81 -20.50 17.36
C ARG A 2 -2.45 -19.24 16.78
N LEU A 3 -1.92 -18.06 17.13
CA LEU A 3 -2.56 -16.78 16.83
C LEU A 3 -2.27 -16.25 15.42
N PHE A 4 -1.28 -16.78 14.69
CA PHE A 4 -0.98 -16.31 13.33
C PHE A 4 -0.44 -17.44 12.45
N SER A 5 -0.99 -17.59 11.24
CA SER A 5 -0.27 -18.18 10.12
C SER A 5 0.41 -17.03 9.40
N THR A 6 1.74 -17.00 9.41
CA THR A 6 2.60 -16.03 8.71
C THR A 6 2.21 -15.81 7.23
N THR A 7 1.52 -16.79 6.66
CA THR A 7 0.91 -16.81 5.32
C THR A 7 -0.17 -15.73 5.11
N LEU A 8 -0.96 -15.36 6.13
CA LEU A 8 -2.06 -14.38 5.98
C LEU A 8 -1.60 -12.92 5.90
N LEU A 9 -0.50 -12.57 6.58
CA LEU A 9 0.05 -11.21 6.54
C LEU A 9 0.91 -10.98 5.28
N SER A 10 1.47 -12.05 4.70
CA SER A 10 2.28 -12.00 3.48
C SER A 10 1.44 -12.10 2.20
N LEU A 11 0.31 -12.83 2.19
CA LEU A 11 -0.61 -12.86 1.04
C LEU A 11 -1.48 -11.60 0.92
N ALA A 12 -1.76 -10.90 2.03
CA ALA A 12 -2.63 -9.71 2.03
C ALA A 12 -1.96 -8.44 1.48
N LEU A 13 -0.62 -8.41 1.42
CA LEU A 13 0.17 -7.24 0.99
C LEU A 13 0.90 -7.44 -0.34
N LEU A 14 1.01 -8.69 -0.81
CA LEU A 14 1.68 -9.07 -2.04
C LEU A 14 0.80 -10.14 -2.71
N GLY A 15 -0.16 -9.71 -3.52
CA GLY A 15 -1.08 -10.61 -4.21
C GLY A 15 -0.34 -11.71 -4.97
N THR A 16 -0.71 -12.97 -4.73
CA THR A 16 -0.23 -14.08 -5.56
C THR A 16 -0.94 -14.04 -6.91
N VAL A 17 -0.22 -13.78 -7.99
CA VAL A 17 -0.74 -13.78 -9.37
C VAL A 17 -0.67 -15.20 -9.95
N PRO A 18 -1.78 -15.83 -10.39
CA PRO A 18 -1.73 -16.97 -11.30
C PRO A 18 -1.53 -16.52 -12.75
N THR A 19 -0.87 -17.34 -13.56
CA THR A 19 -0.65 -17.17 -15.00
C THR A 19 -1.94 -17.39 -15.83
N ALA A 20 -2.25 -16.52 -16.80
CA ALA A 20 -3.47 -16.53 -17.61
C ALA A 20 -3.35 -17.29 -18.96
N CYS A 21 -4.45 -17.89 -19.42
CA CYS A 21 -4.68 -18.42 -20.78
C CYS A 21 -6.10 -18.02 -21.27
N CYS A 22 -6.27 -17.86 -22.59
CA CYS A 22 -7.23 -17.01 -23.32
C CYS A 22 -8.71 -17.49 -23.48
N SER A 23 -9.66 -16.54 -23.67
CA SER A 23 -10.56 -16.32 -24.86
C SER A 23 -12.06 -15.91 -24.63
N SER A 24 -12.48 -14.79 -25.29
CA SER A 24 -13.81 -14.30 -25.85
C SER A 24 -15.14 -14.31 -25.04
N THR A 25 -16.14 -13.40 -25.12
CA THR A 25 -16.46 -12.10 -25.80
C THR A 25 -17.75 -11.47 -25.22
N SER A 26 -17.90 -10.13 -25.36
CA SER A 26 -19.14 -9.31 -25.55
C SER A 26 -19.63 -8.41 -24.39
N SER A 27 -20.17 -7.24 -24.79
CA SER A 27 -20.10 -5.89 -24.20
C SER A 27 -21.38 -5.32 -23.55
N ALA A 28 -21.24 -4.33 -22.64
CA ALA A 28 -22.15 -3.17 -22.52
C ALA A 28 -21.50 -1.98 -21.75
N SER A 29 -21.87 -0.75 -22.13
CA SER A 29 -21.20 0.54 -21.86
C SER A 29 -21.71 1.32 -20.63
N ASN A 30 -20.80 2.00 -19.90
CA ASN A 30 -21.11 3.13 -19.00
C ASN A 30 -20.30 4.37 -19.41
N SER A 31 -20.93 5.55 -19.33
CA SER A 31 -20.40 6.83 -19.80
C SER A 31 -19.52 7.53 -18.76
N CYS A 32 -18.31 7.94 -19.14
CA CYS A 32 -17.34 8.68 -18.32
C CYS A 32 -17.67 10.19 -18.28
N GLN A 33 -17.52 10.82 -17.11
CA GLN A 33 -17.59 12.29 -16.94
C GLN A 33 -16.22 12.92 -17.26
N GLY A 34 -16.22 14.10 -17.89
CA GLY A 34 -14.99 14.76 -18.36
C GLY A 34 -14.18 15.50 -17.28
N PRO A 35 -12.90 15.81 -17.53
CA PRO A 35 -11.90 16.17 -16.51
C PRO A 35 -11.86 17.65 -16.07
N SER A 36 -12.83 18.51 -16.42
CA SER A 36 -12.60 19.97 -16.42
C SER A 36 -12.99 20.77 -15.17
N GLU A 37 -13.41 20.16 -14.06
CA GLU A 37 -13.74 20.93 -12.84
C GLU A 37 -12.89 20.46 -11.66
N THR A 38 -12.12 21.39 -11.06
CA THR A 38 -11.70 21.23 -9.66
C THR A 38 -12.99 21.31 -8.85
N PRO A 39 -13.48 20.21 -8.24
CA PRO A 39 -14.78 20.26 -7.59
C PRO A 39 -14.71 21.27 -6.45
N THR A 40 -15.62 22.23 -6.43
CA THR A 40 -15.99 22.94 -5.20
C THR A 40 -16.29 21.89 -4.14
N ASP A 41 -15.90 22.14 -2.88
CA ASP A 41 -16.07 21.16 -1.80
C ASP A 41 -17.50 20.58 -1.80
N PRO A 42 -17.71 19.30 -2.19
CA PRO A 42 -19.04 18.75 -2.43
C PRO A 42 -19.89 18.60 -1.14
N GLY A 43 -19.35 19.02 0.02
CA GLY A 43 -20.01 18.97 1.31
C GLY A 43 -19.69 17.70 2.11
N SER A 44 -20.52 17.43 3.12
CA SER A 44 -20.36 16.27 4.01
C SER A 44 -20.60 14.94 3.29
N VAL A 45 -19.86 13.89 3.67
CA VAL A 45 -20.13 12.52 3.23
C VAL A 45 -21.33 11.95 3.98
N GLN A 46 -22.28 11.38 3.25
CA GLN A 46 -23.37 10.61 3.83
C GLN A 46 -22.88 9.21 4.16
N VAL A 47 -23.14 8.75 5.38
CA VAL A 47 -22.66 7.46 5.89
C VAL A 47 -23.86 6.55 6.14
N THR A 48 -23.90 5.41 5.45
CA THR A 48 -24.89 4.36 5.67
C THR A 48 -24.21 3.12 6.22
N GLN A 49 -24.59 2.67 7.41
CA GLN A 49 -24.12 1.40 7.96
C GLN A 49 -24.91 0.25 7.34
N LEU A 50 -24.24 -0.58 6.53
CA LEU A 50 -24.80 -1.75 5.86
C LEU A 50 -24.79 -3.00 6.75
N GLY A 51 -23.83 -3.07 7.67
CA GLY A 51 -23.65 -4.20 8.56
C GLY A 51 -22.69 -3.89 9.70
N ALA A 52 -22.57 -4.82 10.63
CA ALA A 52 -21.62 -4.74 11.73
C ALA A 52 -21.23 -6.13 12.22
N GLY A 53 -20.11 -6.20 12.91
CA GLY A 53 -19.66 -7.41 13.59
C GLY A 53 -18.60 -7.08 14.62
N GLN A 54 -17.82 -8.08 15.00
CA GLN A 54 -16.79 -7.92 16.02
C GLN A 54 -15.61 -8.86 15.79
N LEU A 55 -14.41 -8.34 16.01
CA LEU A 55 -13.18 -9.11 16.16
C LEU A 55 -13.00 -9.48 17.63
N ASN A 56 -12.83 -10.77 17.93
CA ASN A 56 -12.43 -11.25 19.25
C ASN A 56 -11.00 -11.78 19.19
N ALA A 57 -10.04 -11.05 19.77
CA ALA A 57 -8.63 -11.42 19.77
C ALA A 57 -7.94 -10.95 21.06
N ALA A 58 -6.91 -11.67 21.51
CA ALA A 58 -6.14 -11.32 22.72
C ALA A 58 -7.01 -11.01 23.97
N GLY A 59 -8.14 -11.68 24.13
CA GLY A 59 -9.07 -11.46 25.26
C GLY A 59 -9.85 -10.14 25.19
N GLN A 60 -9.83 -9.46 24.04
CA GLN A 60 -10.55 -8.22 23.79
C GLN A 60 -11.50 -8.35 22.59
N THR A 61 -12.48 -7.46 22.57
CA THR A 61 -13.47 -7.34 21.50
C THR A 61 -13.35 -5.96 20.86
N TRP A 62 -13.29 -5.93 19.53
CA TRP A 62 -13.36 -4.69 18.74
C TRP A 62 -14.56 -4.78 17.80
N PRO A 63 -15.54 -3.87 17.92
CA PRO A 63 -16.63 -3.82 16.95
C PRO A 63 -16.11 -3.29 15.61
N TYR A 64 -16.74 -3.71 14.51
CA TYR A 64 -16.57 -3.09 13.22
C TYR A 64 -17.93 -2.78 12.58
N GLN A 65 -17.92 -1.81 11.66
CA GLN A 65 -19.04 -1.41 10.84
C GLN A 65 -18.67 -1.59 9.36
N LEU A 66 -19.63 -2.05 8.58
CA LEU A 66 -19.55 -2.08 7.11
C LEU A 66 -20.31 -0.87 6.59
N LEU A 67 -19.60 0.01 5.88
CA LEU A 67 -20.08 1.34 5.53
C LEU A 67 -20.21 1.48 4.02
N LYS A 68 -21.27 2.17 3.61
CA LYS A 68 -21.40 2.84 2.31
C LYS A 68 -21.23 4.34 2.55
N LEU A 69 -20.30 4.96 1.83
CA LEU A 69 -19.97 6.38 1.91
C LEU A 69 -20.38 7.04 0.61
N GLU A 70 -21.23 8.07 0.69
CA GLU A 70 -21.80 8.74 -0.47
C GLU A 70 -21.45 10.23 -0.45
N VAL A 71 -20.66 10.66 -1.42
CA VAL A 71 -20.34 12.08 -1.66
C VAL A 71 -21.18 12.56 -2.84
N PRO A 72 -21.89 13.70 -2.75
CA PRO A 72 -22.74 14.18 -3.84
C PRO A 72 -22.01 14.25 -5.18
N GLY A 73 -22.63 13.70 -6.22
CA GLY A 73 -22.08 13.69 -7.58
C GLY A 73 -21.03 12.60 -7.86
N ARG A 74 -20.77 11.70 -6.91
CA ARG A 74 -19.78 10.62 -7.05
C ARG A 74 -20.41 9.24 -6.87
N ALA A 75 -19.70 8.21 -7.33
CA ALA A 75 -20.04 6.83 -7.04
C ALA A 75 -19.95 6.55 -5.53
N ALA A 76 -20.64 5.50 -5.07
CA ALA A 76 -20.59 5.10 -3.68
C ALA A 76 -19.28 4.36 -3.37
N THR A 77 -18.64 4.77 -2.28
CA THR A 77 -17.44 4.13 -1.74
C THR A 77 -17.82 3.15 -0.65
N TYR A 78 -17.07 2.06 -0.52
CA TYR A 78 -17.29 1.05 0.50
C TYR A 78 -16.10 1.02 1.46
N ALA A 79 -16.39 0.87 2.75
CA ALA A 79 -15.35 0.82 3.78
C ALA A 79 -15.73 -0.11 4.94
N GLN A 80 -14.71 -0.67 5.59
CA GLN A 80 -14.86 -1.34 6.88
C GLN A 80 -14.18 -0.48 7.95
N TRP A 81 -14.97 -0.06 8.93
CA TRP A 81 -14.55 0.85 9.99
C TRP A 81 -14.49 0.14 11.34
N PHE A 82 -13.33 0.22 11.99
CA PHE A 82 -13.13 -0.15 13.37
C PHE A 82 -12.97 1.12 14.20
N PRO A 83 -14.01 1.54 14.94
CA PRO A 83 -13.87 2.68 15.85
C PRO A 83 -12.86 2.38 16.96
N PRO A 84 -12.08 3.39 17.40
CA PRO A 84 -11.30 3.27 18.62
C PRO A 84 -12.14 2.82 19.81
N ARG A 85 -11.56 1.98 20.67
CA ARG A 85 -12.23 1.45 21.87
C ARG A 85 -12.34 2.48 23.00
N LYS A 86 -11.32 3.33 23.13
CA LYS A 86 -11.23 4.30 24.23
C LYS A 86 -12.22 5.44 24.00
N PRO A 87 -12.88 5.95 25.05
CA PRO A 87 -13.65 7.18 24.95
C PRO A 87 -12.78 8.35 24.46
N GLY A 88 -13.39 9.28 23.72
CA GLY A 88 -12.70 10.43 23.15
C GLY A 88 -12.13 10.15 21.76
N VAL A 89 -11.10 10.91 21.38
CA VAL A 89 -10.44 10.82 20.07
C VAL A 89 -9.19 9.94 20.15
N SER A 90 -8.95 9.13 19.13
CA SER A 90 -7.75 8.29 19.04
C SER A 90 -7.12 8.35 17.65
N PRO A 91 -5.82 8.00 17.53
CA PRO A 91 -5.19 7.88 16.21
C PRO A 91 -5.94 6.90 15.33
N THR A 92 -5.88 7.10 14.02
CA THR A 92 -6.53 6.24 13.05
C THR A 92 -5.62 5.94 11.88
N VAL A 93 -5.67 4.72 11.37
CA VAL A 93 -4.99 4.33 10.13
C VAL A 93 -6.02 4.05 9.06
N MET A 94 -5.89 4.72 7.92
CA MET A 94 -6.60 4.37 6.69
C MET A 94 -5.75 3.42 5.86
N ILE A 95 -6.35 2.30 5.45
CA ILE A 95 -5.71 1.25 4.64
C ILE A 95 -6.44 1.20 3.29
N THR A 96 -5.68 1.31 2.21
CA THR A 96 -6.20 1.23 0.84
C THR A 96 -6.37 -0.23 0.41
N LYS A 97 -7.52 -0.61 -0.13
CA LYS A 97 -7.88 -1.99 -0.49
C LYS A 97 -8.41 -2.08 -1.92
N PRO A 98 -7.59 -1.78 -2.94
CA PRO A 98 -8.05 -1.74 -4.33
C PRO A 98 -8.47 -3.11 -4.86
N TYR A 99 -7.80 -4.18 -4.44
CA TYR A 99 -7.94 -5.51 -5.03
C TYR A 99 -8.85 -6.46 -4.26
N ASP A 100 -9.25 -6.10 -3.04
CA ASP A 100 -10.05 -6.94 -2.16
C ASP A 100 -11.49 -7.07 -2.65
N GLY A 101 -11.90 -8.31 -2.93
CA GLY A 101 -13.23 -8.64 -3.41
C GLY A 101 -14.26 -8.72 -2.29
N ILE A 102 -15.03 -7.65 -2.10
CA ILE A 102 -16.07 -7.60 -1.05
C ILE A 102 -17.42 -8.08 -1.57
N THR A 103 -18.23 -8.69 -0.69
CA THR A 103 -19.51 -9.31 -1.06
C THR A 103 -20.70 -8.83 -0.23
N TRP A 104 -20.46 -7.91 0.70
CA TRP A 104 -21.42 -7.50 1.74
C TRP A 104 -22.16 -6.20 1.41
N THR A 105 -21.88 -5.60 0.25
CA THR A 105 -22.44 -4.31 -0.17
C THR A 105 -23.91 -4.40 -0.61
N GLY A 106 -24.36 -5.58 -1.04
CA GLY A 106 -25.64 -5.79 -1.71
C GLY A 106 -25.66 -5.39 -3.19
N GLU A 107 -24.54 -4.92 -3.77
CA GLU A 107 -24.48 -4.54 -5.18
C GLU A 107 -24.41 -5.75 -6.10
N ALA A 108 -25.06 -5.64 -7.26
CA ALA A 108 -25.09 -6.69 -8.26
C ALA A 108 -23.69 -7.03 -8.81
N VAL A 109 -22.80 -6.04 -8.92
CA VAL A 109 -21.42 -6.27 -9.39
C VAL A 109 -20.62 -7.10 -8.39
N ASP A 110 -20.77 -6.86 -7.09
CA ASP A 110 -20.10 -7.64 -6.05
C ASP A 110 -20.64 -9.07 -6.00
N ALA A 111 -21.96 -9.24 -6.10
CA ALA A 111 -22.57 -10.56 -6.18
C ALA A 111 -22.10 -11.34 -7.44
N LYS A 112 -21.97 -10.65 -8.59
CA LYS A 112 -21.44 -11.22 -9.84
C LYS A 112 -20.02 -11.74 -9.62
N TRP A 113 -19.12 -10.92 -9.10
CA TRP A 113 -17.72 -11.31 -8.91
C TRP A 113 -17.54 -12.36 -7.81
N ALA A 114 -18.30 -12.25 -6.71
CA ALA A 114 -18.33 -13.26 -5.65
C ALA A 114 -18.68 -14.65 -6.20
N SER A 115 -19.64 -14.74 -7.12
CA SER A 115 -20.06 -16.01 -7.73
C SER A 115 -18.97 -16.70 -8.56
N ARG A 116 -17.94 -15.95 -8.98
CA ARG A 116 -16.79 -16.48 -9.73
C ARG A 116 -15.74 -17.13 -8.82
N GLY A 117 -15.71 -16.75 -7.54
CA GLY A 117 -14.72 -17.22 -6.57
C GLY A 117 -13.30 -16.68 -6.80
N ASN A 118 -12.35 -17.15 -5.99
CA ASN A 118 -10.95 -16.72 -6.07
C ASN A 118 -10.29 -17.17 -7.38
N GLY A 119 -9.68 -16.25 -8.12
CA GLY A 119 -8.94 -16.58 -9.34
C GLY A 119 -8.84 -15.44 -10.35
N LEU A 120 -8.37 -15.79 -11.55
CA LEU A 120 -8.37 -14.89 -12.71
C LEU A 120 -9.68 -15.01 -13.47
N HIS A 121 -10.32 -13.88 -13.75
CA HIS A 121 -11.59 -13.84 -14.48
C HIS A 121 -11.60 -12.75 -15.55
N PRO A 122 -12.45 -12.86 -16.59
CA PRO A 122 -12.66 -11.77 -17.53
C PRO A 122 -13.08 -10.48 -16.82
N ASP A 123 -12.41 -9.38 -17.15
CA ASP A 123 -12.67 -8.04 -16.62
C ASP A 123 -13.86 -7.37 -17.32
N ASP A 124 -15.00 -8.07 -17.31
CA ASP A 124 -16.24 -7.68 -18.01
C ASP A 124 -17.09 -6.65 -17.24
N SER A 125 -16.51 -6.01 -16.22
CA SER A 125 -17.10 -4.89 -15.48
C SER A 125 -16.58 -3.52 -15.94
N GLU A 126 -15.48 -3.49 -16.70
CA GLU A 126 -14.72 -2.26 -16.95
C GLU A 126 -15.04 -1.62 -18.31
N PRO A 127 -14.92 -0.28 -18.45
CA PRO A 127 -15.07 0.41 -19.73
C PRO A 127 -14.24 -0.18 -20.87
N HIS A 128 -14.80 -0.33 -22.06
CA HIS A 128 -14.06 -0.84 -23.23
C HIS A 128 -13.59 -2.30 -23.15
N TYR A 129 -14.12 -3.11 -22.23
CA TYR A 129 -13.96 -4.56 -22.28
C TYR A 129 -14.37 -5.14 -23.64
N GLY A 130 -13.52 -5.99 -24.22
CA GLY A 130 -13.73 -6.53 -25.57
C GLY A 130 -12.99 -7.83 -25.85
N SER A 131 -13.08 -8.27 -27.11
CA SER A 131 -12.30 -9.42 -27.59
C SER A 131 -10.81 -9.09 -27.54
N GLY A 132 -10.09 -9.66 -26.57
CA GLY A 132 -8.65 -9.43 -26.39
C GLY A 132 -8.29 -8.80 -25.04
N SER A 133 -9.28 -8.37 -24.25
CA SER A 133 -9.03 -7.89 -22.89
C SER A 133 -8.45 -9.00 -22.01
N SER A 134 -7.48 -8.62 -21.17
CA SER A 134 -6.82 -9.54 -20.26
C SER A 134 -7.66 -9.75 -19.00
N PRO A 135 -7.56 -10.92 -18.35
CA PRO A 135 -8.28 -11.16 -17.11
C PRO A 135 -7.66 -10.36 -15.96
N ILE A 136 -8.45 -10.16 -14.92
CA ILE A 136 -7.98 -9.60 -13.65
C ILE A 136 -8.13 -10.63 -12.54
N ALA A 137 -7.31 -10.49 -11.50
CA ALA A 137 -7.45 -11.28 -10.29
C ALA A 137 -8.62 -10.79 -9.44
N PHE A 138 -9.37 -11.71 -8.88
CA PHE A 138 -10.35 -11.45 -7.84
C PHE A 138 -10.06 -12.36 -6.65
N THR A 139 -9.90 -11.76 -5.48
CA THR A 139 -9.72 -12.48 -4.23
C THR A 139 -10.84 -12.08 -3.27
N PRO A 140 -11.79 -13.00 -2.98
CA PRO A 140 -12.83 -12.73 -2.00
C PRO A 140 -12.22 -12.41 -0.64
N THR A 141 -12.55 -11.25 -0.10
CA THR A 141 -12.14 -10.82 1.23
C THR A 141 -13.36 -10.69 2.13
N THR A 142 -13.28 -11.31 3.32
CA THR A 142 -14.32 -11.21 4.33
C THR A 142 -13.98 -10.16 5.39
N PRO A 143 -14.97 -9.65 6.14
CA PRO A 143 -14.71 -8.73 7.24
C PRO A 143 -13.73 -9.28 8.29
N GLU A 144 -13.65 -10.60 8.47
CA GLU A 144 -12.74 -11.26 9.38
C GLU A 144 -11.29 -11.20 8.91
N ILE A 145 -11.04 -11.29 7.60
CA ILE A 145 -9.68 -11.16 7.04
C ILE A 145 -9.16 -9.74 7.30
N ILE A 146 -9.97 -8.72 6.99
CA ILE A 146 -9.64 -7.31 7.27
C ILE A 146 -9.43 -7.09 8.77
N SER A 147 -10.23 -7.74 9.62
CA SER A 147 -10.05 -7.69 11.07
C SER A 147 -8.67 -8.20 11.51
N GLY A 148 -8.18 -9.27 10.88
CA GLY A 148 -6.86 -9.83 11.15
C GLY A 148 -5.73 -8.87 10.78
N GLU A 149 -5.85 -8.16 9.66
CA GLU A 149 -4.88 -7.15 9.22
C GLU A 149 -4.92 -5.89 10.10
N ALA A 150 -6.11 -5.46 10.49
CA ALA A 150 -6.32 -4.29 11.33
C ALA A 150 -5.77 -4.50 12.76
N PHE A 151 -5.71 -5.76 13.21
CA PHE A 151 -5.42 -6.12 14.60
C PHE A 151 -4.19 -5.42 15.18
N ILE A 152 -3.12 -5.27 14.40
CA ILE A 152 -1.90 -4.65 14.92
C ILE A 152 -2.12 -3.19 15.31
N TYR A 153 -2.97 -2.44 14.62
CA TYR A 153 -3.33 -1.07 14.98
C TYR A 153 -4.35 -1.05 16.12
N LEU A 154 -5.34 -1.96 16.07
CA LEU A 154 -6.38 -2.09 17.08
C LEU A 154 -5.82 -2.41 18.47
N ALA A 155 -4.75 -3.18 18.55
CA ALA A 155 -4.03 -3.47 19.79
C ALA A 155 -3.41 -2.22 20.45
N HIS A 156 -3.27 -1.13 19.70
CA HIS A 156 -2.80 0.18 20.17
C HIS A 156 -3.94 1.17 20.42
N ASP A 157 -5.19 0.69 20.48
CA ASP A 157 -6.40 1.51 20.54
C ASP A 157 -6.55 2.49 19.37
N PHE A 158 -5.91 2.21 18.23
CA PHE A 158 -6.12 3.02 17.03
C PHE A 158 -7.43 2.63 16.36
N GLY A 159 -8.07 3.59 15.70
CA GLY A 159 -9.11 3.30 14.71
C GLY A 159 -8.50 2.75 13.43
N VAL A 160 -9.28 1.98 12.67
CA VAL A 160 -8.85 1.50 11.35
C VAL A 160 -9.98 1.65 10.36
N LEU A 161 -9.70 2.35 9.25
CA LEU A 161 -10.61 2.46 8.11
C LEU A 161 -9.99 1.76 6.91
N ALA A 162 -10.52 0.59 6.54
CA ALA A 162 -10.17 -0.06 5.28
C ALA A 162 -11.11 0.46 4.18
N VAL A 163 -10.58 1.12 3.16
CA VAL A 163 -11.36 1.69 2.05
C VAL A 163 -11.12 0.86 0.80
N PHE A 164 -12.21 0.38 0.17
CA PHE A 164 -12.14 -0.54 -0.95
C PHE A 164 -12.30 0.21 -2.28
N GLY A 165 -11.25 0.28 -3.09
CA GLY A 165 -11.30 0.84 -4.45
C GLY A 165 -12.03 -0.06 -5.45
N ARG A 166 -12.22 -1.36 -5.11
CA ARG A 166 -12.99 -2.33 -5.91
C ARG A 166 -12.57 -2.31 -7.37
N PHE A 167 -11.29 -2.52 -7.66
CA PHE A 167 -10.73 -2.54 -9.02
C PHE A 167 -11.56 -3.42 -9.97
N TYR A 168 -12.05 -4.56 -9.48
CA TYR A 168 -12.91 -5.50 -10.21
C TYR A 168 -14.30 -4.94 -10.61
N ALA A 169 -14.76 -3.87 -9.95
CA ALA A 169 -16.00 -3.20 -10.28
C ALA A 169 -15.88 -2.23 -11.47
N GLY A 170 -14.67 -2.07 -12.04
CA GLY A 170 -14.44 -1.30 -13.25
C GLY A 170 -14.23 0.19 -13.03
N GLY A 171 -13.81 0.60 -11.83
CA GLY A 171 -13.42 1.98 -11.53
C GLY A 171 -12.19 2.42 -12.32
N ASP A 172 -12.15 3.69 -12.68
CA ASP A 172 -11.00 4.37 -13.28
C ASP A 172 -10.17 5.14 -12.24
N LEU A 173 -9.14 5.89 -12.67
CA LEU A 173 -8.32 6.67 -11.73
C LEU A 173 -9.16 7.66 -10.92
N GLN A 174 -10.12 8.33 -11.56
CA GLN A 174 -10.95 9.30 -10.85
C GLN A 174 -11.85 8.61 -9.81
N ASN A 175 -12.39 7.43 -10.08
CA ASN A 175 -13.17 6.66 -9.12
C ASN A 175 -12.32 6.25 -7.90
N ASP A 176 -11.15 5.68 -8.12
CA ASP A 176 -10.28 5.20 -7.02
C ASP A 176 -9.82 6.37 -6.13
N ARG A 177 -9.50 7.52 -6.73
CA ARG A 177 -9.21 8.76 -6.01
C ARG A 177 -10.41 9.25 -5.20
N ASP A 178 -11.60 9.21 -5.79
CA ASP A 178 -12.83 9.65 -5.13
C ASP A 178 -13.19 8.77 -3.93
N ASP A 179 -12.91 7.47 -4.01
CA ASP A 179 -13.06 6.52 -2.90
C ASP A 179 -12.16 6.90 -1.73
N MET A 180 -10.89 7.19 -2.01
CA MET A 180 -9.96 7.61 -0.96
C MET A 180 -10.39 8.94 -0.33
N ASN A 181 -10.87 9.89 -1.14
CA ASN A 181 -11.40 11.16 -0.63
C ASN A 181 -12.65 10.96 0.24
N ALA A 182 -13.57 10.06 -0.13
CA ALA A 182 -14.74 9.73 0.68
C ALA A 182 -14.34 9.14 2.04
N GLY A 183 -13.32 8.26 2.06
CA GLY A 183 -12.72 7.74 3.29
C GLY A 183 -12.17 8.84 4.19
N MET A 184 -11.38 9.77 3.64
CA MET A 184 -10.85 10.90 4.40
C MET A 184 -11.96 11.84 4.92
N ARG A 185 -13.01 12.10 4.13
CA ARG A 185 -14.19 12.86 4.58
C ARG A 185 -14.92 12.19 5.73
N PHE A 186 -15.02 10.86 5.70
CA PHE A 186 -15.58 10.10 6.82
C PHE A 186 -14.75 10.32 8.09
N LEU A 187 -13.42 10.24 7.99
CA LEU A 187 -12.52 10.50 9.12
C LEU A 187 -12.62 11.93 9.66
N ALA A 188 -12.85 12.93 8.80
CA ALA A 188 -13.10 14.32 9.24
C ALA A 188 -14.38 14.48 10.07
N GLN A 189 -15.39 13.63 9.82
CA GLN A 189 -16.71 13.69 10.46
C GLN A 189 -16.82 12.80 11.71
N ALA A 190 -16.01 11.75 11.79
CA ALA A 190 -16.06 10.79 12.88
C ALA A 190 -15.57 11.42 14.20
N SER A 191 -16.46 11.49 15.20
CA SER A 191 -16.22 12.20 16.47
C SER A 191 -15.16 11.56 17.37
N ASN A 192 -14.76 10.32 17.08
CA ASN A 192 -13.75 9.56 17.81
C ASN A 192 -12.40 9.49 17.10
N VAL A 193 -12.22 10.21 15.98
CA VAL A 193 -10.96 10.30 15.26
C VAL A 193 -10.17 11.51 15.73
N ASP A 194 -8.91 11.30 16.09
CA ASP A 194 -7.95 12.38 16.28
C ASP A 194 -7.39 12.80 14.92
N THR A 195 -7.93 13.88 14.37
CA THR A 195 -7.57 14.36 13.02
C THR A 195 -6.12 14.84 12.91
N SER A 196 -5.42 15.04 14.04
CA SER A 196 -3.99 15.34 14.06
C SER A 196 -3.09 14.09 14.02
N ARG A 197 -3.67 12.90 14.17
CA ARG A 197 -2.97 11.61 14.24
C ARG A 197 -3.63 10.58 13.32
N ILE A 198 -3.69 10.91 12.03
CA ILE A 198 -4.11 9.98 10.98
C ILE A 198 -2.90 9.47 10.21
N GLY A 199 -2.84 8.16 9.99
CA GLY A 199 -1.91 7.51 9.07
C GLY A 199 -2.62 7.00 7.82
N VAL A 200 -1.91 6.94 6.70
CA VAL A 200 -2.38 6.29 5.47
C VAL A 200 -1.38 5.21 5.03
N PHE A 201 -1.89 4.09 4.54
CA PHE A 201 -1.08 2.93 4.13
C PHE A 201 -1.61 2.33 2.83
N GLY A 202 -0.71 2.04 1.89
CA GLY A 202 -1.05 1.30 0.68
C GLY A 202 0.17 0.76 -0.07
N GLY A 203 -0.05 -0.20 -0.97
CA GLY A 203 1.00 -0.75 -1.82
C GLY A 203 0.56 -0.93 -3.27
N SER A 204 1.49 -0.86 -4.22
CA SER A 204 1.20 -0.92 -5.67
C SER A 204 0.21 0.17 -6.08
N TRP A 205 -0.90 -0.20 -6.72
CA TRP A 205 -2.04 0.71 -6.96
C TRP A 205 -2.61 1.30 -5.67
N GLY A 206 -2.63 0.54 -4.57
CA GLY A 206 -2.97 1.07 -3.25
C GLY A 206 -1.97 2.11 -2.76
N GLY A 207 -0.72 2.05 -3.21
CA GLY A 207 0.29 3.09 -2.95
C GLY A 207 -0.05 4.40 -3.66
N TYR A 208 -0.56 4.32 -4.89
CA TYR A 208 -1.17 5.45 -5.60
C TYR A 208 -2.37 5.99 -4.79
N GLU A 209 -3.30 5.13 -4.41
CA GLU A 209 -4.47 5.51 -3.61
C GLU A 209 -4.08 6.20 -2.30
N ALA A 210 -3.03 5.72 -1.61
CA ALA A 210 -2.55 6.32 -0.38
C ALA A 210 -1.95 7.72 -0.59
N LEU A 211 -1.22 7.92 -1.69
CA LEU A 211 -0.71 9.24 -2.06
C LEU A 211 -1.87 10.21 -2.37
N TYR A 212 -2.90 9.76 -3.08
CA TYR A 212 -4.06 10.60 -3.42
C TYR A 212 -5.03 10.80 -2.25
N ALA A 213 -5.13 9.84 -1.32
CA ALA A 213 -5.79 10.05 -0.04
C ALA A 213 -5.19 11.26 0.71
N ALA A 214 -3.86 11.40 0.67
CA ALA A 214 -3.16 12.54 1.27
C ALA A 214 -3.23 13.81 0.41
N ALA A 215 -3.14 13.70 -0.92
CA ALA A 215 -3.21 14.83 -1.84
C ALA A 215 -4.56 15.56 -1.78
N ASP A 216 -5.64 14.78 -1.65
CA ASP A 216 -7.02 15.26 -1.71
C ASP A 216 -7.73 15.24 -0.36
N ALA A 217 -7.00 15.02 0.74
CA ALA A 217 -7.57 15.09 2.07
C ALA A 217 -8.26 16.47 2.29
N PRO A 218 -9.48 16.52 2.83
CA PRO A 218 -10.06 17.78 3.29
C PRO A 218 -9.10 18.47 4.26
N ALA A 219 -9.05 19.82 4.23
CA ALA A 219 -8.10 20.59 5.03
C ALA A 219 -8.21 20.34 6.55
N SER A 220 -9.37 19.87 7.03
CA SER A 220 -9.61 19.48 8.42
C SER A 220 -9.00 18.14 8.85
N VAL A 221 -8.46 17.35 7.90
CA VAL A 221 -8.09 15.94 8.11
C VAL A 221 -6.86 15.53 7.29
N ILE A 222 -5.80 16.34 7.29
CA ILE A 222 -4.56 15.99 6.57
C ILE A 222 -3.83 14.85 7.31
N PRO A 223 -3.50 13.72 6.65
CA PRO A 223 -2.74 12.65 7.29
C PRO A 223 -1.39 13.14 7.82
N LYS A 224 -1.01 12.69 9.02
CA LYS A 224 0.25 13.03 9.67
C LYS A 224 1.42 12.25 9.08
N VAL A 225 1.19 11.02 8.63
CA VAL A 225 2.22 10.12 8.12
C VAL A 225 1.62 9.17 7.08
N GLY A 226 2.38 8.86 6.05
CA GLY A 226 2.03 7.86 5.05
C GLY A 226 3.08 6.77 4.94
N VAL A 227 2.65 5.57 4.54
CA VAL A 227 3.54 4.52 4.05
C VAL A 227 3.01 4.04 2.71
N ALA A 228 3.90 3.99 1.72
CA ALA A 228 3.62 3.44 0.41
C ALA A 228 4.63 2.34 0.05
N ILE A 229 4.17 1.21 -0.47
CA ILE A 229 5.03 0.14 -0.99
C ILE A 229 4.93 0.15 -2.51
N SER A 230 6.05 0.30 -3.23
CA SER A 230 6.10 0.41 -4.69
C SER A 230 4.94 1.26 -5.26
N PRO A 231 4.82 2.56 -4.92
CA PRO A 231 3.69 3.37 -5.38
C PRO A 231 3.83 3.78 -6.85
N LEU A 232 2.72 3.77 -7.59
CA LEU A 232 2.60 4.56 -8.81
C LEU A 232 2.47 6.04 -8.44
N SER A 233 3.37 6.86 -8.97
CA SER A 233 3.38 8.31 -8.73
C SER A 233 3.25 9.15 -10.00
N ASP A 234 3.32 8.53 -11.17
CA ASP A 234 3.30 9.24 -12.46
C ASP A 234 2.74 8.36 -13.58
N PHE A 235 1.45 8.49 -13.88
CA PHE A 235 0.80 7.58 -14.82
C PHE A 235 1.29 7.75 -16.27
N ALA A 236 1.80 8.93 -16.65
CA ALA A 236 2.38 9.10 -17.99
C ALA A 236 3.72 8.36 -18.09
N GLN A 237 4.54 8.44 -17.04
CA GLN A 237 5.79 7.69 -16.93
C GLN A 237 5.54 6.18 -16.90
N GLU A 238 4.50 5.71 -16.21
CA GLU A 238 4.15 4.28 -16.17
C GLU A 238 3.75 3.77 -17.56
N VAL A 239 2.91 4.53 -18.28
CA VAL A 239 2.52 4.16 -19.65
C VAL A 239 3.73 4.14 -20.59
N ASP A 240 4.66 5.10 -20.45
CA ASP A 240 5.94 5.09 -21.18
C ASP A 240 6.82 3.90 -20.84
N TYR A 241 6.95 3.59 -19.55
CA TYR A 241 7.72 2.47 -19.07
C TYR A 241 7.24 1.16 -19.69
N VAL A 242 5.95 0.86 -19.61
CA VAL A 242 5.39 -0.38 -20.13
C VAL A 242 5.37 -0.41 -21.66
N SER A 243 5.05 0.70 -22.31
CA SER A 243 4.85 0.72 -23.77
C SER A 243 6.15 0.85 -24.56
N ARG A 244 7.21 1.39 -23.95
CA ARG A 244 8.44 1.79 -24.65
C ARG A 244 9.70 1.25 -23.97
N VAL A 245 9.81 1.39 -22.65
CA VAL A 245 11.00 0.91 -21.91
C VAL A 245 11.04 -0.61 -21.83
N VAL A 246 9.97 -1.27 -21.39
CA VAL A 246 9.91 -2.74 -21.27
C VAL A 246 10.21 -3.42 -22.62
N PRO A 247 9.59 -3.05 -23.76
CA PRO A 247 9.93 -3.64 -25.06
C PRO A 247 11.39 -3.43 -25.49
N SER A 248 12.03 -2.34 -25.05
CA SER A 248 13.45 -2.10 -25.31
C SER A 248 14.39 -2.96 -24.46
N ARG A 249 13.96 -3.39 -23.26
CA ARG A 249 14.75 -4.18 -22.30
C ARG A 249 14.51 -5.69 -22.42
N VAL A 250 13.29 -6.09 -22.76
CA VAL A 250 12.88 -7.49 -22.92
C VAL A 250 13.00 -7.85 -24.39
N SER A 251 13.83 -8.83 -24.74
CA SER A 251 13.96 -9.33 -26.11
C SER A 251 13.09 -10.55 -26.39
N ASP A 252 12.73 -11.32 -25.37
CA ASP A 252 11.86 -12.50 -25.46
C ASP A 252 10.41 -12.09 -25.79
N PRO A 253 9.85 -12.52 -26.94
CA PRO A 253 8.47 -12.22 -27.30
C PRO A 253 7.44 -12.72 -26.28
N ALA A 254 7.66 -13.89 -25.67
CA ALA A 254 6.71 -14.45 -24.72
C ALA A 254 6.64 -13.60 -23.44
N MET A 255 7.80 -13.12 -22.98
CA MET A 255 7.87 -12.22 -21.83
C MET A 255 7.23 -10.86 -22.13
N ARG A 256 7.44 -10.30 -23.33
CA ARG A 256 6.75 -9.06 -23.76
C ARG A 256 5.23 -9.22 -23.74
N THR A 257 4.71 -10.33 -24.28
CA THR A 257 3.28 -10.62 -24.24
C THR A 257 2.78 -10.73 -22.81
N ARG A 258 3.55 -11.32 -21.89
CA ARG A 258 3.18 -11.41 -20.48
C ARG A 258 3.04 -10.03 -19.82
N TYR A 259 3.97 -9.11 -20.08
CA TYR A 259 3.87 -7.72 -19.62
C TYR A 259 2.65 -7.02 -20.20
N GLN A 260 2.44 -7.12 -21.52
CA GLN A 260 1.28 -6.51 -22.18
C GLN A 260 -0.04 -7.02 -21.59
N GLN A 261 -0.16 -8.33 -21.36
CA GLN A 261 -1.34 -8.93 -20.74
C GLN A 261 -1.54 -8.47 -19.30
N PHE A 262 -0.47 -8.36 -18.53
CA PHE A 262 -0.56 -7.88 -17.15
C PHE A 262 -1.08 -6.44 -17.08
N PHE A 263 -0.53 -5.55 -17.91
CA PHE A 263 -0.84 -4.12 -17.85
C PHE A 263 -2.11 -3.70 -18.60
N GLU A 264 -2.64 -4.52 -19.49
CA GLU A 264 -3.82 -4.17 -20.30
C GLU A 264 -5.02 -3.69 -19.45
N PRO A 265 -5.41 -4.34 -18.34
CA PRO A 265 -6.53 -3.88 -17.51
C PRO A 265 -6.24 -2.57 -16.79
N TYR A 266 -4.98 -2.30 -16.44
CA TYR A 266 -4.56 -1.04 -15.83
C TYR A 266 -4.58 0.09 -16.84
N PHE A 267 -4.11 -0.16 -18.06
CA PHE A 267 -4.14 0.81 -19.15
C PHE A 267 -5.55 1.23 -19.52
N ARG A 268 -6.52 0.30 -19.56
CA ARG A 268 -7.92 0.67 -19.82
C ARG A 268 -8.45 1.69 -18.79
N ARG A 269 -8.18 1.47 -17.51
CA ARG A 269 -8.57 2.37 -16.41
C ARG A 269 -7.82 3.70 -16.45
N ILE A 270 -6.52 3.67 -16.72
CA ILE A 270 -5.72 4.90 -16.89
C ILE A 270 -6.30 5.73 -18.04
N PHE A 271 -6.48 5.11 -19.21
CA PHE A 271 -6.94 5.80 -20.42
C PHE A 271 -8.41 6.25 -20.34
N ALA A 272 -9.26 5.55 -19.57
CA ALA A 272 -10.62 6.00 -19.31
C ALA A 272 -10.65 7.37 -18.64
N THR A 273 -9.71 7.64 -17.73
CA THR A 273 -9.58 8.95 -17.07
C THR A 273 -8.74 9.94 -17.89
N THR A 274 -7.62 9.50 -18.47
CA THR A 274 -6.63 10.39 -19.07
C THR A 274 -6.81 10.62 -20.56
N GLY A 275 -7.73 9.91 -21.23
CA GLY A 275 -8.03 10.08 -22.64
C GLY A 275 -7.10 9.34 -23.61
N GLY A 276 -6.15 8.53 -23.13
CA GLY A 276 -5.31 7.65 -23.95
C GLY A 276 -3.82 7.71 -23.63
N ASP A 277 -2.99 7.10 -24.49
CA ASP A 277 -1.54 7.11 -24.34
C ASP A 277 -0.97 8.56 -24.43
N PRO A 278 -0.07 8.95 -23.51
CA PRO A 278 0.36 10.35 -23.35
C PRO A 278 1.16 10.89 -24.55
N VAL A 279 1.69 10.02 -25.42
CA VAL A 279 2.51 10.41 -26.57
C VAL A 279 1.70 10.39 -27.86
N THR A 280 0.77 9.45 -27.98
CA THR A 280 0.09 9.16 -29.25
C THR A 280 -1.35 9.62 -29.31
N ALA A 281 -2.03 9.80 -28.18
CA ALA A 281 -3.42 10.25 -28.14
C ALA A 281 -3.50 11.78 -28.02
N SER A 282 -4.03 12.43 -29.06
CA SER A 282 -4.31 13.87 -29.02
C SER A 282 -5.39 14.18 -27.99
N GLY A 283 -5.07 15.04 -27.02
CA GLY A 283 -5.99 15.43 -25.95
C GLY A 283 -5.88 14.59 -24.68
N ALA A 284 -4.91 13.68 -24.60
CA ALA A 284 -4.63 12.99 -23.34
C ALA A 284 -4.12 13.98 -22.27
N ASP A 285 -4.62 13.85 -21.04
CA ASP A 285 -4.29 14.73 -19.91
C ASP A 285 -3.88 13.91 -18.67
N TYR A 286 -2.62 14.09 -18.29
CA TYR A 286 -2.00 13.45 -17.13
C TYR A 286 -1.63 14.47 -16.04
N SER A 287 -1.98 15.76 -16.19
CA SER A 287 -1.53 16.85 -15.31
C SER A 287 -2.00 16.73 -13.85
N ARG A 288 -2.99 15.88 -13.58
CA ARG A 288 -3.48 15.54 -12.24
C ARG A 288 -2.95 14.21 -11.72
N TRP A 289 -2.17 13.51 -12.52
CA TRP A 289 -1.79 12.10 -12.38
C TRP A 289 -0.27 11.92 -12.48
N ASP A 290 0.49 12.98 -12.18
CA ASP A 290 1.95 13.03 -12.31
C ASP A 290 2.66 13.39 -10.98
N ALA A 291 3.98 13.25 -10.96
CA ALA A 291 4.77 13.54 -9.77
C ALA A 291 4.74 15.02 -9.37
N ALA A 292 4.54 15.93 -10.33
CA ALA A 292 4.47 17.37 -10.07
C ALA A 292 3.17 17.74 -9.34
N HIS A 293 2.05 17.12 -9.71
CA HIS A 293 0.78 17.24 -9.01
C HIS A 293 0.89 16.77 -7.56
N LEU A 294 1.50 15.61 -7.34
CA LEU A 294 1.74 15.08 -6.00
C LEU A 294 2.64 16.00 -5.17
N LEU A 295 3.66 16.61 -5.79
CA LEU A 295 4.52 17.61 -5.14
C LEU A 295 3.75 18.87 -4.70
N ASP A 296 2.78 19.33 -5.49
CA ASP A 296 1.94 20.48 -5.14
C ASP A 296 0.96 20.14 -4.01
N LYS A 297 0.31 18.96 -4.09
CA LYS A 297 -0.84 18.62 -3.24
C LYS A 297 -0.50 17.89 -1.96
N VAL A 298 0.39 16.90 -1.99
CA VAL A 298 0.67 16.08 -0.82
C VAL A 298 1.49 16.89 0.18
N GLN A 299 0.98 17.10 1.40
CA GLN A 299 1.77 17.71 2.49
C GLN A 299 2.30 16.68 3.49
N THR A 300 1.69 15.49 3.51
CA THR A 300 2.03 14.39 4.39
C THR A 300 3.42 13.83 4.08
N PRO A 301 4.27 13.57 5.09
CA PRO A 301 5.52 12.82 4.90
C PRO A 301 5.23 11.33 4.69
N PHE A 302 5.88 10.72 3.70
CA PHE A 302 5.77 9.31 3.36
C PHE A 302 7.09 8.56 3.54
N LEU A 303 7.03 7.37 4.14
CA LEU A 303 8.02 6.32 3.91
C LEU A 303 7.63 5.53 2.65
N ILE A 304 8.55 5.38 1.71
CA ILE A 304 8.35 4.58 0.50
C ILE A 304 9.29 3.39 0.50
N LEU A 305 8.75 2.16 0.45
CA LEU A 305 9.52 0.92 0.34
C LEU A 305 9.45 0.43 -1.10
N HIS A 306 10.58 0.22 -1.76
CA HIS A 306 10.59 -0.13 -3.20
C HIS A 306 11.79 -1.02 -3.54
N ASP A 307 11.55 -2.11 -4.28
CA ASP A 307 12.62 -2.92 -4.87
C ASP A 307 13.27 -2.23 -6.07
N ASP A 308 14.60 -2.29 -6.21
CA ASP A 308 15.27 -1.69 -7.36
C ASP A 308 15.13 -2.50 -8.66
N TRP A 309 14.57 -3.71 -8.57
CA TRP A 309 14.16 -4.57 -9.67
C TRP A 309 12.65 -4.70 -9.81
N ASP A 310 11.86 -3.81 -9.20
CA ASP A 310 10.42 -3.78 -9.46
C ASP A 310 10.17 -3.60 -10.96
N THR A 311 9.45 -4.56 -11.54
CA THR A 311 9.15 -4.56 -12.97
C THR A 311 7.72 -4.18 -13.28
N LEU A 312 6.87 -4.09 -12.26
CA LEU A 312 5.51 -3.60 -12.38
C LEU A 312 5.45 -2.09 -12.27
N ILE A 313 6.29 -1.50 -11.42
CA ILE A 313 6.37 -0.06 -11.24
C ILE A 313 7.85 0.26 -11.11
N PRO A 314 8.47 0.97 -12.06
CA PRO A 314 9.90 1.18 -12.00
C PRO A 314 10.28 2.01 -10.76
N VAL A 315 11.37 1.65 -10.08
CA VAL A 315 11.88 2.37 -8.89
C VAL A 315 12.13 3.87 -9.16
N GLU A 316 12.27 4.23 -10.44
CA GLU A 316 12.30 5.60 -10.95
C GLU A 316 11.14 6.48 -10.44
N HIS A 317 9.93 5.94 -10.23
CA HIS A 317 8.81 6.68 -9.62
C HIS A 317 9.18 7.22 -8.23
N THR A 318 9.72 6.34 -7.38
CA THR A 318 10.14 6.72 -6.03
C THR A 318 11.35 7.65 -6.07
N ARG A 319 12.33 7.40 -6.95
CA ARG A 319 13.49 8.28 -7.11
C ARG A 319 13.07 9.69 -7.54
N ALA A 320 12.09 9.81 -8.44
CA ALA A 320 11.56 11.10 -8.89
C ALA A 320 10.91 11.87 -7.74
N LEU A 321 10.02 11.24 -6.97
CA LEU A 321 9.39 11.86 -5.79
C LEU A 321 10.43 12.32 -4.76
N VAL A 322 11.40 11.45 -4.42
CA VAL A 322 12.45 11.77 -3.45
C VAL A 322 13.35 12.90 -3.94
N SER A 323 13.69 12.92 -5.23
CA SER A 323 14.49 14.00 -5.82
C SER A 323 13.76 15.35 -5.79
N LEU A 324 12.43 15.35 -5.95
CA LEU A 324 11.61 16.56 -5.97
C LEU A 324 11.32 17.09 -4.56
N ALA A 325 11.12 16.21 -3.57
CA ALA A 325 10.86 16.58 -2.18
C ALA A 325 11.49 15.60 -1.17
N PRO A 326 12.81 15.67 -0.94
CA PRO A 326 13.53 14.70 -0.09
C PRO A 326 13.14 14.77 1.39
N HIS A 327 12.54 15.88 1.84
CA HIS A 327 12.01 16.00 3.21
C HIS A 327 10.60 15.42 3.36
N ARG A 328 9.88 15.21 2.27
CA ARG A 328 8.52 14.68 2.26
C ARG A 328 8.50 13.19 1.95
N TYR A 329 9.38 12.72 1.08
CA TYR A 329 9.45 11.31 0.68
C TYR A 329 10.77 10.71 1.15
N THR A 330 10.68 9.75 2.08
CA THR A 330 11.84 9.01 2.60
C THR A 330 11.84 7.61 2.00
N PRO A 331 12.83 7.22 1.18
CA PRO A 331 12.86 5.90 0.60
C PRO A 331 13.49 4.86 1.54
N LEU A 332 13.13 3.60 1.32
CA LEU A 332 13.88 2.40 1.69
C LEU A 332 13.95 1.50 0.46
N TYR A 333 15.15 1.31 -0.07
CA TYR A 333 15.35 0.53 -1.29
C TYR A 333 15.75 -0.92 -0.96
N PHE A 334 14.95 -1.86 -1.44
CA PHE A 334 15.31 -3.29 -1.44
C PHE A 334 16.18 -3.53 -2.66
N ARG A 335 17.50 -3.53 -2.45
CA ARG A 335 18.48 -3.56 -3.54
C ARG A 335 18.94 -4.98 -3.86
N ASN A 336 19.02 -5.27 -5.16
CA ASN A 336 19.56 -6.50 -5.68
C ASN A 336 21.08 -6.37 -5.91
N THR A 337 21.81 -7.48 -5.75
CA THR A 337 23.27 -7.53 -5.90
C THR A 337 23.72 -7.90 -7.31
N ALA A 338 22.90 -8.64 -8.05
CA ALA A 338 23.22 -9.07 -9.41
C ALA A 338 22.86 -7.99 -10.46
N ALA A 339 23.16 -8.28 -11.72
CA ALA A 339 22.56 -7.54 -12.84
C ALA A 339 21.18 -8.12 -13.16
N VAL A 340 20.22 -7.25 -13.48
CA VAL A 340 18.86 -7.66 -13.84
C VAL A 340 18.84 -8.36 -15.19
N ASN A 341 18.16 -9.51 -15.27
CA ASN A 341 17.85 -10.16 -16.54
C ASN A 341 16.36 -10.03 -16.84
N TRP A 342 16.02 -9.03 -17.66
CA TRP A 342 14.65 -8.70 -18.06
C TRP A 342 13.93 -9.82 -18.84
N ASN A 343 14.65 -10.77 -19.42
CA ASN A 343 14.03 -11.90 -20.12
C ASN A 343 13.59 -13.02 -19.17
N THR A 344 14.07 -13.04 -17.93
CA THR A 344 13.75 -14.10 -16.95
C THR A 344 13.04 -13.57 -15.71
N LEU A 345 13.07 -12.24 -15.50
CA LEU A 345 12.37 -11.61 -14.39
C LEU A 345 10.86 -11.60 -14.66
N ALA A 346 10.07 -12.04 -13.69
CA ALA A 346 8.62 -12.03 -13.81
C ALA A 346 8.08 -10.60 -13.65
N PRO A 347 6.88 -10.28 -14.18
CA PRO A 347 6.13 -9.09 -13.79
C PRO A 347 5.76 -9.18 -12.30
N ASP A 348 6.60 -8.58 -11.45
CA ASP A 348 6.49 -8.56 -9.99
C ASP A 348 7.06 -7.27 -9.39
N HIS A 349 6.79 -7.05 -8.09
CA HIS A 349 7.32 -5.93 -7.30
C HIS A 349 8.77 -6.11 -6.83
N GLY A 350 9.52 -6.97 -7.52
CA GLY A 350 10.91 -7.26 -7.24
C GLY A 350 11.13 -8.40 -6.23
N PRO A 351 12.16 -9.23 -6.46
CA PRO A 351 12.36 -10.47 -5.70
C PRO A 351 12.88 -10.24 -4.29
N VAL A 352 13.63 -9.16 -4.03
CA VAL A 352 14.19 -8.89 -2.70
C VAL A 352 13.10 -8.38 -1.76
N LEU A 353 12.24 -7.48 -2.23
CA LEU A 353 11.06 -7.02 -1.49
C LEU A 353 10.12 -8.20 -1.21
N ALA A 354 9.83 -9.05 -2.21
CA ALA A 354 9.00 -10.24 -2.04
C ALA A 354 9.58 -11.22 -1.01
N ALA A 355 10.89 -11.50 -1.07
CA ALA A 355 11.57 -12.37 -0.10
C ALA A 355 11.59 -11.79 1.32
N ASN A 356 11.44 -10.47 1.47
CA ASN A 356 11.52 -9.76 2.73
C ASN A 356 10.16 -9.18 3.18
N GLY A 357 9.03 -9.73 2.73
CA GLY A 357 7.70 -9.21 3.07
C GLY A 357 7.43 -9.02 4.57
N SER A 358 7.95 -9.91 5.43
CA SER A 358 7.83 -9.72 6.89
C SER A 358 8.59 -8.49 7.40
N VAL A 359 9.76 -8.17 6.83
CA VAL A 359 10.54 -6.98 7.17
C VAL A 359 9.85 -5.72 6.66
N VAL A 360 9.28 -5.76 5.44
CA VAL A 360 8.44 -4.69 4.89
C VAL A 360 7.32 -4.34 5.86
N ILE A 361 6.61 -5.34 6.40
CA ILE A 361 5.57 -5.15 7.40
C ILE A 361 6.13 -4.56 8.70
N THR A 362 7.20 -5.16 9.25
CA THR A 362 7.83 -4.68 10.49
C THR A 362 8.18 -3.20 10.41
N LEU A 363 8.84 -2.78 9.33
CA LEU A 363 9.30 -1.40 9.16
C LEU A 363 8.16 -0.44 8.83
N SER A 364 7.18 -0.86 8.03
CA SER A 364 6.00 -0.04 7.70
C SER A 364 5.14 0.23 8.93
N VAL A 365 4.85 -0.82 9.71
CA VAL A 365 4.04 -0.73 10.94
C VAL A 365 4.78 0.09 12.00
N ALA A 366 6.08 -0.14 12.17
CA ALA A 366 6.91 0.68 13.07
C ALA A 366 6.83 2.16 12.72
N HIS A 367 6.99 2.50 11.43
CA HIS A 367 6.94 3.88 10.96
C HIS A 367 5.60 4.55 11.29
N LEU A 368 4.48 3.90 10.95
CA LEU A 368 3.14 4.43 11.24
C LEU A 368 2.91 4.56 12.75
N ILE A 369 3.07 3.47 13.49
CA ILE A 369 2.69 3.43 14.91
C ILE A 369 3.59 4.34 15.75
N ALA A 370 4.89 4.46 15.45
CA ALA A 370 5.78 5.38 16.17
C ALA A 370 5.40 6.86 15.99
N LYS A 371 4.89 7.25 14.82
CA LYS A 371 4.48 8.63 14.53
C LYS A 371 3.08 8.97 15.07
N LEU A 372 2.22 7.96 15.21
CA LEU A 372 0.84 8.10 15.66
C LEU A 372 0.67 7.87 17.17
N GLY A 373 1.46 6.99 17.76
CA GLY A 373 1.37 6.63 19.17
C GLY A 373 1.66 7.79 20.11
N ALA A 374 1.03 7.78 21.29
CA ALA A 374 1.29 8.78 22.33
C ALA A 374 2.71 8.63 22.90
N ALA A 375 3.19 9.68 23.59
CA ALA A 375 4.57 9.72 24.10
C ALA A 375 4.87 8.67 25.21
N ASP A 376 3.84 8.20 25.91
CA ASP A 376 3.89 7.22 26.98
C ASP A 376 3.32 5.85 26.60
N GLN A 377 2.83 5.71 25.36
CA GLN A 377 2.22 4.48 24.88
C GLN A 377 3.27 3.42 24.54
N THR A 378 3.09 2.19 25.01
CA THR A 378 3.88 1.04 24.54
C THR A 378 3.45 0.66 23.12
N LEU A 379 4.41 0.47 22.22
CA LEU A 379 4.20 0.19 20.80
C LEU A 379 4.72 -1.21 20.45
N LEU A 380 3.82 -2.16 20.26
CA LEU A 380 4.11 -3.52 19.81
C LEU A 380 4.35 -3.54 18.30
N ILE A 381 5.58 -3.83 17.89
CA ILE A 381 5.95 -3.93 16.48
C ILE A 381 6.17 -5.41 16.12
N PRO A 382 5.40 -5.97 15.17
CA PRO A 382 5.48 -7.37 14.85
C PRO A 382 6.78 -7.66 14.08
N HIS A 383 7.40 -8.80 14.36
CA HIS A 383 8.43 -9.38 13.50
C HIS A 383 8.29 -10.89 13.43
N ALA A 384 8.92 -11.47 12.41
CA ALA A 384 9.15 -12.90 12.31
C ALA A 384 10.59 -13.21 12.75
N ASP A 385 10.81 -14.36 13.39
CA ASP A 385 12.15 -14.76 13.79
C ASP A 385 13.10 -14.90 12.58
N GLY A 386 14.35 -14.48 12.76
CA GLY A 386 15.41 -14.56 11.75
C GLY A 386 15.29 -13.62 10.54
N THR A 387 14.10 -13.07 10.21
CA THR A 387 13.90 -12.37 8.93
C THR A 387 14.61 -11.02 8.85
N VAL A 388 14.57 -10.21 9.91
CA VAL A 388 15.33 -8.95 9.98
C VAL A 388 16.83 -9.21 9.89
N ARG A 389 17.33 -10.29 10.50
CA ARG A 389 18.74 -10.67 10.41
C ARG A 389 19.14 -11.04 9.00
N ALA A 390 18.34 -11.89 8.33
CA ALA A 390 18.59 -12.30 6.96
C ALA A 390 18.61 -11.11 6.00
N TRP A 391 17.67 -10.18 6.16
CA TRP A 391 17.68 -8.91 5.43
C TRP A 391 18.95 -8.10 5.68
N LEU A 392 19.35 -7.92 6.94
CA LEU A 392 20.56 -7.17 7.29
C LEU A 392 21.85 -7.83 6.78
N GLN A 393 21.89 -9.16 6.65
CA GLN A 393 23.01 -9.85 5.97
C GLN A 393 23.09 -9.45 4.50
N GLY A 394 21.96 -9.33 3.81
CA GLY A 394 21.88 -8.78 2.45
C GLY A 394 22.35 -7.32 2.39
N VAL A 395 21.94 -6.50 3.37
CA VAL A 395 22.40 -5.11 3.49
C VAL A 395 23.92 -5.02 3.69
N ARG A 396 24.50 -5.84 4.58
CA ARG A 396 25.96 -5.88 4.77
C ARG A 396 26.68 -6.34 3.50
N ALA A 397 26.13 -7.30 2.76
CA ALA A 397 26.69 -7.76 1.50
C ALA A 397 26.69 -6.64 0.43
N LEU A 398 25.65 -5.82 0.38
CA LEU A 398 25.60 -4.62 -0.47
C LEU A 398 26.65 -3.59 -0.05
N GLN A 399 26.77 -3.32 1.26
CA GLN A 399 27.76 -2.40 1.81
C GLN A 399 29.21 -2.85 1.48
N ALA A 400 29.49 -4.15 1.54
CA ALA A 400 30.79 -4.72 1.16
C ALA A 400 31.10 -4.62 -0.34
N GLN A 401 30.12 -4.24 -1.17
CA GLN A 401 30.25 -3.94 -2.60
C GLN A 401 30.21 -2.43 -2.87
N ASP A 402 30.43 -1.61 -1.83
CA ASP A 402 30.35 -0.14 -1.89
C ASP A 402 28.99 0.38 -2.39
N ARG A 403 27.91 -0.39 -2.20
CA ARG A 403 26.55 0.03 -2.54
C ARG A 403 25.95 0.84 -1.39
N ASP A 404 25.14 1.83 -1.76
CA ASP A 404 24.68 2.91 -0.87
C ASP A 404 24.10 2.46 0.50
N VAL A 405 22.97 1.81 0.68
CA VAL A 405 22.42 1.40 2.01
C VAL A 405 22.22 2.47 3.11
N THR A 406 22.47 3.75 2.88
CA THR A 406 22.30 4.81 3.90
C THR A 406 20.84 4.95 4.37
N ASP A 407 19.89 4.49 3.57
CA ASP A 407 18.45 4.45 3.85
C ASP A 407 18.05 3.45 4.94
N VAL A 408 18.94 2.52 5.34
CA VAL A 408 18.61 1.46 6.31
C VAL A 408 18.70 1.93 7.77
N ALA A 409 19.76 2.64 8.16
CA ALA A 409 19.99 3.04 9.55
C ALA A 409 18.83 3.87 10.15
N PRO A 410 18.21 4.83 9.41
CA PRO A 410 17.03 5.54 9.91
C PRO A 410 15.85 4.64 10.26
N ARG A 411 15.67 3.51 9.56
CA ARG A 411 14.58 2.55 9.84
C ARG A 411 14.88 1.75 11.11
N LEU A 412 16.13 1.35 11.31
CA LEU A 412 16.57 0.70 12.55
C LEU A 412 16.46 1.64 13.75
N LEU A 413 16.80 2.93 13.58
CA LEU A 413 16.66 3.96 14.61
C LEU A 413 15.22 4.11 15.10
N GLU A 414 14.24 4.02 14.21
CA GLU A 414 12.81 4.05 14.59
C GLU A 414 12.45 2.87 15.50
N LEU A 415 13.00 1.68 15.25
CA LEU A 415 12.83 0.51 16.11
C LEU A 415 13.52 0.66 17.48
N THR A 416 14.42 1.63 17.65
CA THR A 416 15.06 1.93 18.96
C THR A 416 14.28 2.93 19.81
N ASP A 417 13.11 3.40 19.37
CA ASP A 417 12.26 4.27 20.19
C ASP A 417 11.97 3.59 21.55
N PRO A 418 12.11 4.30 22.69
CA PRO A 418 11.91 3.72 24.02
C PRO A 418 10.52 3.08 24.23
N ARG A 419 9.53 3.50 23.43
CA ARG A 419 8.18 2.96 23.45
C ARG A 419 8.05 1.63 22.72
N VAL A 420 8.97 1.33 21.80
CA VAL A 420 8.89 0.16 20.92
C VAL A 420 9.27 -1.11 21.66
N GLN A 421 8.39 -2.10 21.52
CA GLN A 421 8.54 -3.46 21.97
C GLN A 421 8.38 -4.37 20.76
N MET A 422 9.42 -5.13 20.43
CA MET A 422 9.40 -6.06 19.31
C MET A 422 8.66 -7.32 19.74
N TYR A 423 7.60 -7.65 19.01
CA TYR A 423 6.71 -8.77 19.26
C TYR A 423 6.95 -9.87 18.22
N GLU A 424 7.45 -11.02 18.67
CA GLU A 424 7.60 -12.20 17.80
C GLU A 424 6.25 -12.93 17.71
N THR A 425 5.69 -12.95 16.51
CA THR A 425 4.28 -13.35 16.28
C THR A 425 4.02 -14.86 16.42
N THR A 426 5.05 -15.69 16.37
CA THR A 426 4.97 -17.16 16.40
C THR A 426 4.94 -17.70 17.83
N VAL A 427 5.82 -17.19 18.69
CA VAL A 427 6.00 -17.63 20.09
C VAL A 427 5.43 -16.64 21.10
N GLY A 428 5.06 -15.43 20.66
CA GLY A 428 4.46 -14.40 21.50
C GLY A 428 5.43 -13.71 22.44
N SER A 429 6.75 -13.80 22.19
CA SER A 429 7.76 -13.14 23.00
C SER A 429 7.83 -11.65 22.69
N VAL A 430 8.13 -10.85 23.73
CA VAL A 430 8.30 -9.40 23.63
C VAL A 430 9.68 -9.01 24.17
N GLN A 431 10.34 -8.08 23.49
CA GLN A 431 11.58 -7.48 23.99
C GLN A 431 11.72 -6.00 23.58
N PRO A 432 12.48 -5.18 24.32
CA PRO A 432 12.71 -3.79 23.95
C PRO A 432 13.30 -3.66 22.55
N GLY A 433 12.81 -2.69 21.76
CA GLY A 433 13.24 -2.51 20.39
C GLY A 433 14.72 -2.24 20.21
N ALA A 434 15.31 -1.39 21.05
CA ALA A 434 16.75 -1.17 21.05
C ALA A 434 17.56 -2.44 21.42
N ALA A 435 17.06 -3.29 22.32
CA ALA A 435 17.71 -4.58 22.61
C ALA A 435 17.66 -5.52 21.39
N PHE A 436 16.51 -5.59 20.70
CA PHE A 436 16.36 -6.36 19.46
C PHE A 436 17.31 -5.86 18.37
N VAL A 437 17.32 -4.56 18.07
CA VAL A 437 18.18 -3.96 17.04
C VAL A 437 19.65 -4.21 17.35
N ALA A 438 20.09 -4.01 18.59
CA ALA A 438 21.46 -4.29 19.01
C ALA A 438 21.83 -5.76 18.75
N ALA A 439 20.95 -6.70 19.09
CA ALA A 439 21.18 -8.12 18.85
C ALA A 439 21.30 -8.45 17.35
N GLN A 440 20.46 -7.87 16.48
CA GLN A 440 20.55 -8.13 15.04
C GLN A 440 21.79 -7.50 14.42
N VAL A 441 22.13 -6.26 14.78
CA VAL A 441 23.33 -5.57 14.25
C VAL A 441 24.61 -6.28 14.71
N ASN A 442 24.72 -6.64 15.99
CA ASN A 442 25.87 -7.38 16.52
C ASN A 442 26.04 -8.73 15.81
N ALA A 443 24.95 -9.44 15.54
CA ALA A 443 25.01 -10.73 14.85
C ALA A 443 25.51 -10.62 13.41
N VAL A 444 25.28 -9.49 12.73
CA VAL A 444 25.63 -9.31 11.31
C VAL A 444 27.00 -8.67 11.12
N TRP A 445 27.34 -7.66 11.94
CA TRP A 445 28.58 -6.89 11.84
C TRP A 445 29.65 -7.25 12.89
N GLY A 446 29.37 -8.19 13.81
CA GLY A 446 30.35 -8.59 14.84
C GLY A 446 30.63 -7.49 15.88
N THR A 447 29.72 -6.52 16.02
CA THR A 447 29.81 -5.43 17.01
C THR A 447 29.38 -5.90 18.41
N ALA A 448 29.54 -5.03 19.41
CA ALA A 448 29.16 -5.28 20.80
C ALA A 448 28.24 -4.17 21.36
N PHE A 449 27.29 -3.71 20.56
CA PHE A 449 26.30 -2.74 21.00
C PHE A 449 25.36 -3.32 22.04
N THR A 450 24.83 -2.44 22.87
CA THR A 450 23.86 -2.73 23.91
C THR A 450 22.59 -1.92 23.65
N ASN A 451 21.52 -2.25 24.36
CA ASN A 451 20.30 -1.44 24.40
C ASN A 451 20.59 0.05 24.67
N ALA A 452 21.59 0.35 25.50
CA ALA A 452 21.90 1.72 25.93
C ALA A 452 22.66 2.54 24.86
N ASN A 453 23.40 1.93 23.95
CA ASN A 453 24.27 2.65 23.01
C ASN A 453 23.95 2.44 21.53
N ILE A 454 23.12 1.46 21.17
CA ILE A 454 22.80 1.15 19.76
C ILE A 454 22.20 2.34 19.03
N ARG A 455 21.38 3.15 19.70
CA ARG A 455 20.75 4.33 19.09
C ARG A 455 21.80 5.35 18.66
N ALA A 456 22.67 5.76 19.58
CA ALA A 456 23.75 6.68 19.30
C ALA A 456 24.72 6.13 18.24
N ALA A 457 24.97 4.82 18.23
CA ALA A 457 25.80 4.18 17.21
C ALA A 457 25.18 4.31 15.81
N LEU A 458 23.87 4.10 15.67
CA LEU A 458 23.17 4.17 14.39
C LEU A 458 22.97 5.61 13.86
N GLU A 459 23.12 6.64 14.70
CA GLU A 459 23.11 8.05 14.26
C GLU A 459 24.25 8.36 13.28
N SER A 460 25.34 7.59 13.33
CA SER A 460 26.47 7.69 12.39
C SER A 460 26.31 6.79 11.16
N GLY A 461 25.20 6.07 11.03
CA GLY A 461 24.96 5.08 9.98
C GLY A 461 25.16 3.62 10.46
N LEU A 462 25.16 2.69 9.51
CA LEU A 462 25.44 1.28 9.78
C LEU A 462 26.94 1.07 10.07
N PRO A 463 27.32 0.05 10.88
CA PRO A 463 28.73 -0.31 11.05
C PRO A 463 29.38 -0.67 9.71
N THR A 464 30.69 -0.52 9.61
CA THR A 464 31.44 -0.94 8.42
C THR A 464 31.61 -2.48 8.40
N PRO A 465 31.55 -3.13 7.22
CA PRO A 465 31.58 -4.60 7.10
C PRO A 465 32.84 -5.28 7.60
#